data_AF-A0A5C3MHK5-F1
#
_entry.id   AF-A0A5C3MHK5-F1
#
_cell.length_a   1.000
_cell.length_b   1.000
_cell.length_c   1.000
_cell.angle_alpha   90.00
_cell.angle_beta   90.00
_cell.angle_gamma   90.00
#
_symmetry.space_group_name_H-M   'P 1'
#
loop_
_entity.id
_entity.type
_entity.pdbx_description
1 polymer ?
#
loop_
_entity_poly.entity_id
_entity_poly.type
_entity_poly.pdbx_seq_one_letter_code
_entity_poly.pdbx_strand_id
1 'polypeptide(L)'
;MPKLHLKRTPEEEAQHKLQKEARREAKRKRKYPLYDTDDAPSATSSSRKRHHPDIAGEGETSRKWASSDEDMEEDEYGPQPAGYDAPGSSSGYKPDYEAIRAELEEQRFREKMFDALGEDERLDSVEAKLNDFAHVPDRWRTAGGGSKGKRRAYGEEGDDLLKLDPSTMDEEEYAEWIRRGMYRKTHAEEYEEQQRKKAAAAARKAEEKERRAETKRLEKEAEEERKIKKRERESRKWDYAREEYHLRWKALLTLSGSEDTTELLFEDIPWPIVDAHRQKPEKKRLSKRGEERTLPPRISIDDLTAEAISAFILPIVSASVTGQEGEEEKKKGRKEKLREAFLRFHPDKFEGRFMKRVREGDRKRVREAIGQVSRVLNGLMGEGG
;
A
#
# COMPACT_ATOMS: atom_id res chain seq x y z
N MET A 1 -12.02 -55.87 28.67
CA MET A 1 -10.55 -55.82 28.81
C MET A 1 -10.08 -54.41 28.49
N PRO A 2 -9.40 -53.72 29.42
CA PRO A 2 -8.94 -52.34 29.24
C PRO A 2 -7.84 -52.27 28.16
N LYS A 3 -7.97 -51.32 27.21
CA LYS A 3 -6.98 -51.12 26.15
C LYS A 3 -5.76 -50.40 26.74
N LEU A 4 -4.60 -51.05 26.67
CA LEU A 4 -3.32 -50.48 27.10
C LEU A 4 -2.93 -49.33 26.17
N HIS A 5 -2.92 -48.10 26.68
CA HIS A 5 -2.38 -46.95 25.95
C HIS A 5 -0.86 -46.91 26.15
N LEU A 6 -0.10 -47.36 25.16
CA LEU A 6 1.34 -47.15 25.15
C LEU A 6 1.63 -45.64 25.00
N LYS A 7 2.56 -45.14 25.83
CA LYS A 7 3.05 -43.77 25.73
C LYS A 7 3.75 -43.59 24.39
N ARG A 8 3.41 -42.53 23.66
CA ARG A 8 4.04 -42.17 22.38
C ARG A 8 5.53 -41.93 22.59
N THR A 9 6.34 -42.33 21.61
CA THR A 9 7.78 -42.04 21.64
C THR A 9 8.00 -40.53 21.45
N PRO A 10 9.13 -39.96 21.92
CA PRO A 10 9.41 -38.52 21.79
C PRO A 10 9.34 -38.02 20.34
N GLU A 11 9.74 -38.87 19.40
CA GLU A 11 9.72 -38.58 17.97
C GLU A 11 8.29 -38.52 17.42
N GLU A 12 7.42 -39.42 17.88
CA GLU A 12 6.01 -39.45 17.52
C GLU A 12 5.24 -38.27 18.14
N GLU A 13 5.66 -37.79 19.32
CA GLU A 13 5.12 -36.58 19.93
C GLU A 13 5.50 -35.31 19.15
N ALA A 14 6.73 -35.24 18.63
CA ALA A 14 7.18 -34.13 17.79
C ALA A 14 6.41 -34.08 16.46
N GLN A 15 6.22 -35.21 15.79
CA GLN A 15 5.41 -35.29 14.57
C GLN A 15 3.95 -34.89 14.84
N HIS A 16 3.40 -35.31 15.98
CA HIS A 16 2.05 -34.94 16.37
C HIS A 16 1.91 -33.43 16.66
N LYS A 17 2.93 -32.78 17.23
CA LYS A 17 2.96 -31.32 17.40
C LYS A 17 3.00 -30.59 16.06
N LEU A 18 3.83 -31.03 15.12
CA LEU A 18 3.88 -30.47 13.76
C LEU A 18 2.55 -30.63 13.01
N GLN A 19 1.92 -31.81 13.07
CA GLN A 19 0.58 -31.99 12.47
C GLN A 19 -0.48 -31.10 13.14
N LYS A 20 -0.41 -30.93 14.47
CA LYS A 20 -1.34 -30.07 15.21
C LYS A 20 -1.15 -28.59 14.86
N GLU A 21 0.09 -28.14 14.66
CA GLU A 21 0.41 -26.79 14.20
C GLU A 21 -0.01 -26.57 12.75
N ALA A 22 0.31 -27.49 11.83
CA ALA A 22 -0.14 -27.41 10.45
C ALA A 22 -1.68 -27.38 10.34
N ARG A 23 -2.38 -28.16 11.17
CA ARG A 23 -3.85 -28.14 11.23
C ARG A 23 -4.38 -26.84 11.83
N ARG A 24 -3.69 -26.23 12.80
CA ARG A 24 -4.04 -24.91 13.35
C ARG A 24 -3.77 -23.80 12.32
N GLU A 25 -2.68 -23.85 11.59
CA GLU A 25 -2.34 -22.90 10.54
C GLU A 25 -3.33 -22.99 9.37
N ALA A 26 -3.67 -24.20 8.93
CA ALA A 26 -4.71 -24.43 7.92
C ALA A 26 -6.09 -23.91 8.38
N LYS A 27 -6.42 -24.05 9.68
CA LYS A 27 -7.63 -23.44 10.25
C LYS A 27 -7.55 -21.91 10.29
N ARG A 28 -6.38 -21.32 10.58
CA ARG A 28 -6.19 -19.84 10.53
C ARG A 28 -6.33 -19.32 9.10
N LYS A 29 -5.74 -19.99 8.10
CA LYS A 29 -5.90 -19.68 6.67
C LYS A 29 -7.35 -19.84 6.17
N ARG A 30 -8.13 -20.73 6.77
CA ARG A 30 -9.58 -20.84 6.49
C ARG A 30 -10.43 -19.77 7.18
N LYS A 31 -10.05 -19.30 8.37
CA LYS A 31 -10.85 -18.35 9.17
C LYS A 31 -10.59 -16.89 8.79
N TYR A 32 -9.41 -16.61 8.25
CA TYR A 32 -9.09 -15.39 7.52
C TYR A 32 -8.77 -15.79 6.08
N PRO A 33 -9.76 -15.84 5.17
CA PRO A 33 -9.43 -15.73 3.77
C PRO A 33 -8.81 -14.34 3.63
N LEU A 34 -7.47 -14.32 3.55
CA LEU A 34 -6.72 -13.14 3.15
C LEU A 34 -7.39 -12.67 1.86
N TYR A 35 -8.13 -11.56 1.93
CA TYR A 35 -8.69 -10.90 0.75
C TYR A 35 -7.50 -10.31 -0.01
N ASP A 36 -6.80 -11.19 -0.73
CA ASP A 36 -6.09 -10.80 -1.93
C ASP A 36 -7.15 -10.60 -3.01
N THR A 37 -7.32 -9.33 -3.34
CA THR A 37 -7.81 -8.75 -4.58
C THR A 37 -8.30 -9.71 -5.68
N ASP A 38 -9.52 -9.43 -6.13
CA ASP A 38 -10.26 -10.04 -7.23
C ASP A 38 -9.43 -10.34 -8.51
N ASP A 39 -9.29 -11.62 -8.90
CA ASP A 39 -9.74 -12.13 -10.20
C ASP A 39 -9.64 -13.69 -10.32
N ALA A 40 -10.77 -14.29 -10.75
CA ALA A 40 -10.92 -15.60 -11.43
C ALA A 40 -11.19 -16.90 -10.59
N PRO A 41 -11.80 -17.96 -11.19
CA PRO A 41 -13.24 -18.21 -11.02
C PRO A 41 -13.58 -19.63 -10.52
N SER A 42 -14.82 -19.78 -10.02
CA SER A 42 -15.65 -20.99 -10.13
C SER A 42 -15.00 -22.36 -9.83
N ALA A 43 -15.14 -22.87 -8.60
CA ALA A 43 -15.36 -24.30 -8.36
C ALA A 43 -15.98 -24.58 -6.99
N THR A 44 -17.26 -24.96 -7.06
CA THR A 44 -17.94 -26.04 -6.33
C THR A 44 -17.47 -26.50 -4.95
N SER A 45 -18.47 -26.51 -4.06
CA SER A 45 -18.77 -27.54 -3.06
C SER A 45 -17.88 -27.61 -1.82
N SER A 46 -18.50 -27.47 -0.66
CA SER A 46 -18.75 -28.62 0.23
C SER A 46 -18.89 -28.19 1.70
N SER A 47 -20.06 -28.49 2.26
CA SER A 47 -20.20 -29.05 3.62
C SER A 47 -19.79 -28.17 4.82
N ARG A 48 -20.76 -27.52 5.49
CA ARG A 48 -21.60 -28.14 6.55
C ARG A 48 -22.48 -27.10 7.26
N LYS A 49 -23.76 -27.46 7.29
CA LYS A 49 -24.87 -26.92 8.06
C LYS A 49 -24.64 -27.00 9.58
N ARG A 50 -25.02 -25.89 10.25
CA ARG A 50 -25.96 -25.80 11.41
C ARG A 50 -25.51 -26.40 12.77
N HIS A 51 -26.01 -26.01 13.94
CA HIS A 51 -27.15 -25.18 14.36
C HIS A 51 -26.83 -24.63 15.76
N HIS A 52 -27.19 -23.37 16.02
CA HIS A 52 -27.62 -22.90 17.34
C HIS A 52 -29.16 -23.00 17.33
N PRO A 53 -29.85 -23.33 18.43
CA PRO A 53 -31.22 -22.90 18.62
C PRO A 53 -31.31 -21.72 19.58
N ASP A 54 -32.33 -20.95 19.29
CA ASP A 54 -32.81 -19.71 19.88
C ASP A 54 -32.96 -19.75 21.41
N ILE A 55 -32.93 -18.56 22.03
CA ILE A 55 -33.99 -18.11 22.93
C ILE A 55 -34.03 -16.58 22.89
N ALA A 56 -35.20 -16.07 22.51
CA ALA A 56 -35.59 -14.69 22.64
C ALA A 56 -35.82 -14.36 24.12
N GLY A 57 -35.43 -13.16 24.55
CA GLY A 57 -35.72 -12.67 25.89
C GLY A 57 -35.24 -11.25 26.07
N GLU A 58 -36.16 -10.31 25.94
CA GLU A 58 -36.04 -8.95 26.45
C GLU A 58 -35.64 -8.98 27.94
N GLY A 59 -34.76 -8.08 28.36
CA GLY A 59 -34.51 -7.88 29.78
C GLY A 59 -33.17 -7.22 30.08
N GLU A 60 -33.24 -5.97 30.50
CA GLU A 60 -32.19 -5.29 31.25
C GLU A 60 -31.62 -6.20 32.37
N THR A 61 -30.30 -6.16 32.58
CA THR A 61 -29.64 -5.87 33.88
C THR A 61 -28.19 -6.38 33.92
N SER A 62 -27.27 -5.47 34.22
CA SER A 62 -26.25 -5.56 35.28
C SER A 62 -25.67 -6.94 35.69
N ARG A 63 -24.31 -6.99 35.67
CA ARG A 63 -23.34 -7.64 36.61
C ARG A 63 -22.73 -9.03 36.33
N LYS A 64 -21.38 -9.02 36.45
CA LYS A 64 -20.46 -9.92 37.19
C LYS A 64 -20.14 -11.33 36.66
N TRP A 65 -18.85 -11.52 36.37
CA TRP A 65 -17.90 -12.57 36.83
C TRP A 65 -18.38 -13.97 37.26
N ALA A 66 -17.51 -14.96 36.92
CA ALA A 66 -17.39 -16.34 37.45
C ALA A 66 -18.47 -17.32 36.95
N SER A 67 -18.35 -18.65 36.89
CA SER A 67 -17.35 -19.74 36.99
C SER A 67 -18.20 -21.04 36.90
N SER A 68 -17.58 -22.23 36.79
CA SER A 68 -18.17 -23.60 36.92
C SER A 68 -18.70 -24.18 35.61
N ASP A 69 -18.17 -25.28 35.06
CA ASP A 69 -17.97 -26.64 35.62
C ASP A 69 -19.32 -27.29 35.99
N GLU A 70 -19.81 -28.16 35.10
CA GLU A 70 -20.48 -29.43 35.44
C GLU A 70 -20.75 -30.29 34.19
N ASP A 71 -20.44 -31.58 34.35
CA ASP A 71 -20.72 -32.72 33.49
C ASP A 71 -22.22 -32.94 33.26
N MET A 72 -22.62 -33.43 32.09
CA MET A 72 -23.79 -34.31 31.98
C MET A 72 -23.71 -35.24 30.76
N GLU A 73 -24.03 -36.48 31.11
CA GLU A 73 -23.90 -37.75 30.42
C GLU A 73 -25.18 -38.09 29.63
N GLU A 74 -25.10 -39.15 28.83
CA GLU A 74 -26.19 -40.05 28.41
C GLU A 74 -27.15 -39.72 27.24
N ASP A 75 -27.32 -40.81 26.46
CA ASP A 75 -28.43 -41.27 25.60
C ASP A 75 -28.63 -40.67 24.20
N GLU A 76 -28.32 -41.39 23.11
CA GLU A 76 -29.02 -42.57 22.55
C GLU A 76 -30.33 -42.20 21.82
N TYR A 77 -30.28 -42.01 20.49
CA TYR A 77 -31.17 -42.65 19.50
C TYR A 77 -30.84 -42.23 18.04
N GLY A 78 -31.05 -43.16 17.10
CA GLY A 78 -30.50 -43.20 15.74
C GLY A 78 -31.13 -42.33 14.63
N PRO A 79 -30.83 -42.64 13.34
CA PRO A 79 -31.02 -41.74 12.21
C PRO A 79 -32.40 -41.85 11.55
N GLN A 80 -32.98 -40.72 11.13
CA GLN A 80 -34.09 -40.70 10.16
C GLN A 80 -33.71 -39.99 8.85
N PRO A 81 -34.17 -40.51 7.69
CA PRO A 81 -33.82 -40.01 6.38
C PRO A 81 -34.76 -38.91 5.83
N ALA A 82 -34.21 -38.21 4.85
CA ALA A 82 -34.73 -37.15 3.97
C ALA A 82 -36.25 -36.98 3.78
N GLY A 83 -36.69 -35.73 3.95
CA GLY A 83 -37.89 -35.17 3.31
C GLY A 83 -37.50 -33.98 2.43
N TYR A 84 -37.84 -34.08 1.15
CA TYR A 84 -37.73 -33.06 0.11
C TYR A 84 -38.73 -31.93 0.42
N ASP A 85 -38.31 -30.66 0.26
CA ASP A 85 -39.13 -29.55 -0.25
C ASP A 85 -38.32 -28.24 -0.24
N ALA A 86 -38.03 -27.74 -1.45
CA ALA A 86 -37.80 -26.31 -1.72
C ALA A 86 -39.14 -25.76 -2.27
N PRO A 87 -39.48 -24.44 -2.22
CA PRO A 87 -38.58 -23.28 -2.28
C PRO A 87 -39.01 -22.07 -1.42
N GLY A 88 -38.12 -21.08 -1.26
CA GLY A 88 -38.45 -19.81 -0.58
C GLY A 88 -37.26 -18.85 -0.47
N SER A 89 -36.97 -18.17 -1.58
CA SER A 89 -35.94 -17.14 -1.73
C SER A 89 -36.30 -15.85 -0.98
N SER A 90 -35.48 -15.42 -0.01
CA SER A 90 -35.32 -14.01 0.41
C SER A 90 -34.27 -13.81 1.53
N SER A 91 -33.04 -14.35 1.38
CA SER A 91 -31.94 -13.97 2.28
C SER A 91 -31.07 -12.91 1.62
N GLY A 92 -31.56 -11.67 1.63
CA GLY A 92 -30.76 -10.50 1.33
C GLY A 92 -29.79 -10.26 2.48
N TYR A 93 -28.62 -10.90 2.43
CA TYR A 93 -27.50 -10.65 3.34
C TYR A 93 -27.08 -9.19 3.16
N LYS A 94 -27.60 -8.31 4.00
CA LYS A 94 -27.08 -6.95 4.14
C LYS A 94 -25.77 -7.11 4.90
N PRO A 95 -24.62 -6.76 4.31
CA PRO A 95 -23.37 -6.69 5.06
C PRO A 95 -23.61 -5.82 6.29
N ASP A 96 -23.14 -6.26 7.44
CA ASP A 96 -23.34 -5.51 8.67
C ASP A 96 -22.38 -4.31 8.65
N TYR A 97 -22.85 -3.22 8.03
CA TYR A 97 -22.05 -2.04 7.73
C TYR A 97 -21.48 -1.38 8.99
N GLU A 98 -22.12 -1.57 10.14
CA GLU A 98 -21.62 -1.08 11.42
C GLU A 98 -20.39 -1.87 11.88
N ALA A 99 -20.40 -3.20 11.76
CA ALA A 99 -19.22 -4.03 12.06
C ALA A 99 -18.04 -3.69 11.13
N ILE A 100 -18.30 -3.47 9.83
CA ILE A 100 -17.27 -3.07 8.87
C ILE A 100 -16.72 -1.67 9.18
N ARG A 101 -17.58 -0.74 9.63
CA ARG A 101 -17.17 0.62 10.00
C ARG A 101 -16.35 0.64 11.29
N ALA A 102 -16.76 -0.15 12.29
CA ALA A 102 -16.03 -0.29 13.55
C ALA A 102 -14.65 -0.92 13.33
N GLU A 103 -14.53 -1.92 12.44
CA GLU A 103 -13.25 -2.54 12.10
C GLU A 103 -12.33 -1.56 11.36
N LEU A 104 -12.86 -0.74 10.45
CA LEU A 104 -12.10 0.31 9.78
C LEU A 104 -11.67 1.44 10.72
N GLU A 105 -12.52 1.82 11.68
CA GLU A 105 -12.15 2.78 12.73
C GLU A 105 -11.11 2.20 13.70
N GLU A 106 -11.21 0.92 14.07
CA GLU A 106 -10.21 0.24 14.89
C GLU A 106 -8.87 0.10 14.17
N GLN A 107 -8.87 -0.20 12.86
CA GLN A 107 -7.65 -0.23 12.06
C GLN A 107 -7.02 1.15 11.92
N ARG A 108 -7.81 2.18 11.62
CA ARG A 108 -7.31 3.57 11.61
C ARG A 108 -6.80 3.99 12.98
N PHE A 109 -7.44 3.57 14.05
CA PHE A 109 -7.00 3.85 15.41
C PHE A 109 -5.68 3.15 15.72
N ARG A 110 -5.52 1.88 15.32
CA ARG A 110 -4.26 1.13 15.47
C ARG A 110 -3.13 1.71 14.63
N GLU A 111 -3.38 2.06 13.38
CA GLU A 111 -2.40 2.72 12.51
C GLU A 111 -2.01 4.07 13.11
N LYS A 112 -2.97 4.86 13.58
CA LYS A 112 -2.70 6.14 14.25
C LYS A 112 -1.92 5.97 15.55
N MET A 113 -2.15 4.90 16.31
CA MET A 113 -1.35 4.56 17.50
C MET A 113 0.07 4.11 17.13
N PHE A 114 0.24 3.40 16.02
CA PHE A 114 1.57 2.99 15.53
C PHE A 114 2.37 4.16 14.98
N ASP A 115 1.71 5.08 14.27
CA ASP A 115 2.32 6.29 13.73
C ASP A 115 2.69 7.26 14.86
N ALA A 116 1.82 7.41 15.88
CA ALA A 116 2.12 8.21 17.06
C ALA A 116 3.31 7.65 17.87
N LEU A 117 3.45 6.32 17.99
CA LEU A 117 4.61 5.70 18.65
C LEU A 117 5.88 5.76 17.79
N GLY A 118 5.76 5.77 16.45
CA GLY A 118 6.87 5.96 15.53
C GLY A 118 7.37 7.42 15.48
N GLU A 119 6.47 8.39 15.65
CA GLU A 119 6.85 9.80 15.78
C GLU A 119 7.45 10.15 17.15
N ASP A 120 7.18 9.39 18.22
CA ASP A 120 7.81 9.64 19.53
C ASP A 120 9.29 9.20 19.59
N GLU A 121 9.75 8.32 18.69
CA GLU A 121 11.19 8.09 18.43
C GLU A 121 11.89 9.34 17.85
N ARG A 122 11.14 10.38 17.46
CA ARG A 122 11.68 11.66 17.01
C ARG A 122 12.15 12.54 18.16
N LEU A 123 11.67 12.35 19.40
CA LEU A 123 12.16 13.12 20.54
C LEU A 123 13.62 12.81 20.86
N ASP A 124 14.03 11.54 20.76
CA ASP A 124 15.44 11.15 20.87
C ASP A 124 16.29 11.72 19.72
N SER A 125 15.72 11.85 18.52
CA SER A 125 16.41 12.46 17.37
C SER A 125 16.56 13.98 17.47
N VAL A 126 15.56 14.64 18.07
CA VAL A 126 15.56 16.09 18.32
C VAL A 126 16.46 16.40 19.52
N GLU A 127 16.45 15.58 20.57
CA GLU A 127 17.38 15.70 21.71
C GLU A 127 18.83 15.44 21.27
N ALA A 128 19.07 14.47 20.37
CA ALA A 128 20.39 14.26 19.77
C ALA A 128 20.85 15.48 18.96
N LYS A 129 19.98 16.02 18.08
CA LYS A 129 20.30 17.24 17.32
C LYS A 129 20.48 18.48 18.20
N LEU A 130 19.69 18.66 19.26
CA LEU A 130 19.84 19.79 20.17
C LEU A 130 21.13 19.70 20.98
N ASN A 131 21.53 18.49 21.36
CA ASN A 131 22.81 18.23 22.03
C ASN A 131 24.03 18.42 21.10
N ASP A 132 23.87 18.24 19.78
CA ASP A 132 24.94 18.46 18.80
C ASP A 132 25.22 19.95 18.54
N PHE A 133 24.22 20.82 18.63
CA PHE A 133 24.41 22.27 18.46
C PHE A 133 24.89 23.00 19.71
N ALA A 134 24.73 22.40 20.90
CA ALA A 134 25.37 22.88 22.11
C ALA A 134 26.79 22.31 22.21
N HIS A 135 27.73 22.90 21.47
CA HIS A 135 29.16 22.68 21.65
C HIS A 135 29.59 23.28 23.01
N VAL A 136 29.17 22.61 24.09
CA VAL A 136 29.65 22.84 25.45
C VAL A 136 31.06 22.24 25.48
N PRO A 137 32.12 23.06 25.64
CA PRO A 137 33.49 22.56 25.67
C PRO A 137 33.64 21.45 26.72
N ASP A 138 34.36 20.38 26.38
CA ASP A 138 34.45 19.16 27.20
C ASP A 138 34.85 19.43 28.65
N ARG A 139 35.66 20.47 28.88
CA ARG A 139 36.06 20.93 30.22
C ARG A 139 34.90 21.36 31.13
N TRP A 140 33.72 21.67 30.60
CA TRP A 140 32.53 22.08 31.39
C TRP A 140 31.51 20.94 31.55
N ARG A 141 31.68 19.80 30.86
CA ARG A 141 30.85 18.60 31.08
C ARG A 141 31.31 17.76 32.28
N THR A 142 32.51 17.98 32.81
CA THR A 142 33.16 17.11 33.80
C THR A 142 32.97 17.51 35.27
N ALA A 143 32.54 18.73 35.59
CA ALA A 143 32.40 19.17 36.99
C ALA A 143 31.05 18.80 37.65
N GLY A 144 30.09 18.30 36.87
CA GLY A 144 28.75 17.94 37.37
C GLY A 144 28.26 16.61 36.80
N GLY A 145 28.85 15.49 37.22
CA GLY A 145 28.19 14.16 37.25
C GLY A 145 27.51 13.64 35.98
N GLY A 146 27.89 14.11 34.78
CA GLY A 146 27.18 13.87 33.53
C GLY A 146 27.73 12.73 32.71
N SER A 147 27.45 11.51 33.15
CA SER A 147 27.75 10.20 32.55
C SER A 147 27.35 10.05 31.06
N LYS A 148 28.05 10.69 30.11
CA LYS A 148 27.92 10.40 28.65
C LYS A 148 29.18 9.77 28.02
N GLY A 149 30.33 9.77 28.70
CA GLY A 149 31.46 8.86 28.39
C GLY A 149 31.31 7.46 29.02
N LYS A 150 30.42 7.30 30.01
CA LYS A 150 30.26 6.07 30.81
C LYS A 150 29.09 5.16 30.39
N ARG A 151 28.34 5.48 29.33
CA ARG A 151 27.23 4.64 28.84
C ARG A 151 27.61 3.59 27.79
N ARG A 152 28.87 3.51 27.36
CA ARG A 152 29.43 2.34 26.64
C ARG A 152 30.25 1.39 27.53
N ALA A 153 30.62 1.82 28.73
CA ALA A 153 31.56 1.08 29.60
C ALA A 153 30.98 -0.14 30.34
N TYR A 154 29.67 -0.41 30.29
CA TYR A 154 29.05 -1.55 31.02
C TYR A 154 28.43 -2.64 30.14
N GLY A 155 28.46 -2.49 28.80
CA GLY A 155 27.86 -3.47 27.89
C GLY A 155 28.82 -4.56 27.41
N GLU A 156 30.04 -4.17 27.05
CA GLU A 156 30.97 -5.03 26.28
C GLU A 156 32.45 -4.72 26.54
N GLU A 157 32.76 -3.59 27.20
CA GLU A 157 34.11 -3.05 27.43
C GLU A 157 34.72 -3.45 28.79
N GLY A 158 34.07 -4.35 29.54
CA GLY A 158 34.53 -4.80 30.85
C GLY A 158 35.86 -5.58 30.82
N ASP A 159 36.26 -6.05 29.63
CA ASP A 159 37.52 -6.76 29.40
C ASP A 159 38.67 -5.86 28.94
N ASP A 160 38.41 -4.63 28.51
CA ASP A 160 39.49 -3.71 28.09
C ASP A 160 40.21 -3.10 29.29
N LEU A 161 39.53 -2.89 30.42
CA LEU A 161 40.18 -2.44 31.66
C LEU A 161 41.22 -3.45 32.19
N LEU A 162 41.13 -4.73 31.80
CA LEU A 162 42.10 -5.76 32.19
C LEU A 162 43.28 -5.91 31.23
N LYS A 163 43.20 -5.33 30.04
CA LYS A 163 44.30 -5.29 29.06
C LYS A 163 45.21 -4.07 29.24
N LEU A 164 44.77 -3.06 30.00
CA LEU A 164 45.59 -1.91 30.35
C LEU A 164 46.72 -2.36 31.30
N ASP A 165 47.92 -1.84 31.05
CA ASP A 165 49.11 -2.10 31.86
C ASP A 165 48.90 -1.52 33.27
N PRO A 166 48.92 -2.35 34.34
CA PRO A 166 48.69 -1.89 35.70
C PRO A 166 49.65 -0.79 36.20
N SER A 167 50.82 -0.63 35.56
CA SER A 167 51.79 0.42 35.89
C SER A 167 51.37 1.83 35.49
N THR A 168 50.35 1.95 34.65
CA THR A 168 49.85 3.22 34.12
C THR A 168 48.53 3.68 34.76
N MET A 169 47.94 2.85 35.63
CA MET A 169 46.70 3.14 36.36
C MET A 169 46.97 3.94 37.63
N ASP A 170 46.05 4.82 37.99
CA ASP A 170 46.07 5.46 39.30
C ASP A 170 45.76 4.45 40.42
N GLU A 171 46.05 4.82 41.67
CA GLU A 171 45.90 3.89 42.81
C GLU A 171 44.44 3.44 43.04
N GLU A 172 43.45 4.25 42.64
CA GLU A 172 42.03 3.95 42.77
C GLU A 172 41.56 2.97 41.68
N GLU A 173 41.98 3.19 40.44
CA GLU A 173 41.78 2.29 39.30
C GLU A 173 42.48 0.94 39.52
N TYR A 174 43.71 0.95 40.06
CA TYR A 174 44.42 -0.27 40.42
C TYR A 174 43.70 -1.05 41.51
N ALA A 175 43.18 -0.38 42.54
CA ALA A 175 42.39 -1.03 43.58
C ALA A 175 41.09 -1.66 43.02
N GLU A 176 40.41 -0.99 42.08
CA GLU A 176 39.27 -1.56 41.37
C GLU A 176 39.65 -2.74 40.46
N TRP A 177 40.79 -2.64 39.76
CA TRP A 177 41.33 -3.71 38.92
C TRP A 177 41.61 -4.97 39.74
N ILE A 178 42.24 -4.84 40.91
CA ILE A 178 42.47 -5.96 41.84
C ILE A 178 41.16 -6.55 42.34
N ARG A 179 40.18 -5.73 42.77
CA ARG A 179 38.86 -6.22 43.22
C ARG A 179 38.15 -6.99 42.11
N ARG A 180 38.16 -6.48 40.87
CA ARG A 180 37.56 -7.15 39.70
C ARG A 180 38.30 -8.42 39.32
N GLY A 181 39.63 -8.40 39.35
CA GLY A 181 40.47 -9.57 39.11
C GLY A 181 40.22 -10.69 40.13
N MET A 182 40.07 -10.33 41.41
CA MET A 182 39.72 -11.28 42.47
C MET A 182 38.28 -11.79 42.36
N TYR A 183 37.31 -10.94 41.98
CA TYR A 183 35.94 -11.37 41.73
C TYR A 183 35.86 -12.38 40.58
N ARG A 184 36.57 -12.13 39.47
CA ARG A 184 36.65 -13.08 38.33
C ARG A 184 37.26 -14.42 38.70
N LYS A 185 38.29 -14.43 39.56
CA LYS A 185 38.92 -15.68 40.02
C LYS A 185 38.01 -16.48 40.95
N THR A 186 37.15 -15.81 41.72
CA THR A 186 36.23 -16.46 42.67
C THR A 186 34.87 -16.83 42.06
N HIS A 187 34.45 -16.12 41.00
CA HIS A 187 33.19 -16.29 40.29
C HIS A 187 33.42 -16.64 38.82
N ALA A 188 34.45 -17.43 38.52
CA ALA A 188 34.81 -17.80 37.16
C ALA A 188 33.64 -18.53 36.44
N GLU A 189 32.98 -19.46 37.15
CA GLU A 189 31.83 -20.20 36.62
C GLU A 189 30.63 -19.28 36.33
N GLU A 190 30.34 -18.32 37.21
CA GLU A 190 29.27 -17.34 37.00
C GLU A 190 29.55 -16.44 35.79
N TYR A 191 30.82 -16.07 35.58
CA TYR A 191 31.23 -15.27 34.44
C TYR A 191 31.10 -16.04 33.12
N GLU A 192 31.48 -17.32 33.09
CA GLU A 192 31.30 -18.19 31.93
C GLU A 192 29.81 -18.39 31.59
N GLU A 193 28.95 -18.59 32.59
CA GLU A 193 27.51 -18.67 32.39
C GLU A 193 26.94 -17.34 31.87
N GLN A 194 27.39 -16.20 32.40
CA GLN A 194 26.99 -14.89 31.93
C GLN A 194 27.44 -14.64 30.48
N GLN A 195 28.65 -15.06 30.10
CA GLN A 195 29.14 -14.98 28.73
C GLN A 195 28.36 -15.89 27.79
N ARG A 196 28.03 -17.13 28.20
CA ARG A 196 27.14 -18.02 27.43
C ARG A 196 25.76 -17.41 27.21
N LYS A 197 25.18 -16.79 28.26
CA LYS A 197 23.88 -16.12 28.17
C LYS A 197 23.93 -14.89 27.25
N LYS A 198 25.01 -14.09 27.31
CA LYS A 198 25.23 -12.96 26.39
C LYS A 198 25.41 -13.43 24.95
N ALA A 199 26.22 -14.45 24.71
CA ALA A 199 26.43 -15.03 23.39
C ALA A 199 25.13 -15.60 22.81
N ALA A 200 24.32 -16.31 23.62
CA ALA A 200 23.02 -16.82 23.20
C ALA A 200 22.00 -15.70 22.89
N ALA A 201 21.98 -14.63 23.70
CA ALA A 201 21.13 -13.47 23.44
C ALA A 201 21.57 -12.71 22.18
N ALA A 202 22.87 -12.56 21.96
CA ALA A 202 23.43 -11.94 20.76
C ALA A 202 23.12 -12.78 19.51
N ALA A 203 23.25 -14.10 19.59
CA ALA A 203 22.87 -15.02 18.50
C ALA A 203 21.38 -14.91 18.16
N ARG A 204 20.49 -14.92 19.16
CA ARG A 204 19.04 -14.74 18.93
C ARG A 204 18.71 -13.40 18.29
N LYS A 205 19.38 -12.32 18.73
CA LYS A 205 19.17 -10.98 18.16
C LYS A 205 19.70 -10.89 16.73
N ALA A 206 20.79 -11.57 16.41
CA ALA A 206 21.33 -11.65 15.05
C ALA A 206 20.36 -12.38 14.12
N GLU A 207 19.86 -13.56 14.52
CA GLU A 207 18.88 -14.33 13.75
C GLU A 207 17.58 -13.55 13.52
N GLU A 208 17.05 -12.88 14.55
CA GLU A 208 15.85 -12.04 14.40
C GLU A 208 16.09 -10.86 13.46
N LYS A 209 17.28 -10.26 13.49
CA LYS A 209 17.67 -9.18 12.58
C LYS A 209 17.78 -9.66 11.15
N GLU A 210 18.32 -10.85 10.92
CA GLU A 210 18.39 -11.49 9.60
C GLU A 210 17.00 -11.79 9.07
N ARG A 211 16.13 -12.43 9.87
CA ARG A 211 14.73 -12.67 9.50
C ARG A 211 14.00 -11.37 9.16
N ARG A 212 14.21 -10.30 9.94
CA ARG A 212 13.60 -8.99 9.68
C ARG A 212 14.16 -8.33 8.41
N ALA A 213 15.44 -8.51 8.11
CA ALA A 213 16.06 -8.00 6.90
C ALA A 213 15.52 -8.72 5.65
N GLU A 214 15.33 -10.04 5.73
CA GLU A 214 14.73 -10.84 4.65
C GLU A 214 13.29 -10.41 4.38
N THR A 215 12.45 -10.24 5.42
CA THR A 215 11.07 -9.77 5.24
C THR A 215 11.03 -8.37 4.63
N LYS A 216 11.94 -7.48 5.07
CA LYS A 216 12.01 -6.11 4.55
C LYS A 216 12.45 -6.07 3.09
N ARG A 217 13.34 -6.98 2.68
CA ARG A 217 13.76 -7.11 1.28
C ARG A 217 12.60 -7.57 0.39
N LEU A 218 11.86 -8.59 0.83
CA LEU A 218 10.71 -9.11 0.09
C LEU A 218 9.57 -8.09 -0.01
N GLU A 219 9.32 -7.33 1.05
CA GLU A 219 8.35 -6.23 1.05
C GLU A 219 8.73 -5.11 0.07
N LYS A 220 10.02 -4.74 0.02
CA LYS A 220 10.52 -3.74 -0.93
C LYS A 220 10.34 -4.18 -2.37
N GLU A 221 10.64 -5.45 -2.68
CA GLU A 221 10.43 -6.02 -4.02
C GLU A 221 8.94 -6.00 -4.42
N ALA A 222 8.04 -6.34 -3.49
CA ALA A 222 6.58 -6.25 -3.73
C ALA A 222 6.08 -4.81 -3.92
N GLU A 223 6.65 -3.83 -3.22
CA GLU A 223 6.31 -2.41 -3.40
C GLU A 223 6.76 -1.90 -4.79
N GLU A 224 7.95 -2.28 -5.22
CA GLU A 224 8.48 -1.94 -6.54
C GLU A 224 7.62 -2.55 -7.67
N GLU A 225 7.19 -3.80 -7.52
CA GLU A 225 6.26 -4.45 -8.47
C GLU A 225 4.92 -3.71 -8.54
N ARG A 226 4.34 -3.32 -7.39
CA ARG A 226 3.11 -2.52 -7.34
C ARG A 226 3.28 -1.18 -8.05
N LYS A 227 4.43 -0.52 -7.88
CA LYS A 227 4.75 0.74 -8.58
C LYS A 227 4.89 0.54 -10.09
N ILE A 228 5.53 -0.55 -10.53
CA ILE A 228 5.63 -0.89 -11.96
C ILE A 228 4.24 -1.13 -12.55
N LYS A 229 3.41 -1.96 -11.91
CA LYS A 229 2.04 -2.26 -12.36
C LYS A 229 1.16 -1.02 -12.41
N LYS A 230 1.31 -0.08 -11.47
CA LYS A 230 0.59 1.21 -11.50
C LYS A 230 1.01 2.06 -12.70
N ARG A 231 2.31 2.21 -12.94
CA ARG A 231 2.83 2.96 -14.10
C ARG A 231 2.41 2.33 -15.42
N GLU A 232 2.41 1.01 -15.52
CA GLU A 232 1.94 0.30 -16.72
C GLU A 232 0.44 0.53 -16.96
N ARG A 233 -0.39 0.41 -15.92
CA ARG A 233 -1.83 0.71 -16.01
C ARG A 233 -2.08 2.15 -16.44
N GLU A 234 -1.31 3.09 -15.92
CA GLU A 234 -1.38 4.49 -16.34
C GLU A 234 -0.96 4.62 -17.81
N SER A 235 0.17 4.05 -18.23
CA SER A 235 0.59 4.05 -19.64
C SER A 235 -0.49 3.51 -20.57
N ARG A 236 -1.09 2.36 -20.24
CA ARG A 236 -2.18 1.77 -21.03
C ARG A 236 -3.39 2.70 -21.13
N LYS A 237 -3.71 3.44 -20.07
CA LYS A 237 -4.79 4.46 -20.11
C LYS A 237 -4.44 5.60 -21.06
N TRP A 238 -3.20 6.07 -21.03
CA TRP A 238 -2.72 7.11 -21.96
C TRP A 238 -2.76 6.63 -23.40
N ASP A 239 -2.31 5.41 -23.68
CA ASP A 239 -2.28 4.86 -25.03
C ASP A 239 -3.69 4.67 -25.59
N TYR A 240 -4.60 4.12 -24.78
CA TYR A 240 -6.02 4.03 -25.14
C TYR A 240 -6.65 5.40 -25.43
N ALA A 241 -6.37 6.40 -24.59
CA ALA A 241 -6.87 7.76 -24.79
C ALA A 241 -6.36 8.37 -26.11
N ARG A 242 -5.11 8.09 -26.50
CA ARG A 242 -4.56 8.53 -27.79
C ARG A 242 -5.19 7.81 -28.98
N GLU A 243 -5.37 6.50 -28.90
CA GLU A 243 -6.06 5.73 -29.94
C GLU A 243 -7.46 6.28 -30.18
N GLU A 244 -8.19 6.55 -29.09
CA GLU A 244 -9.52 7.12 -29.17
C GLU A 244 -9.52 8.54 -29.75
N TYR A 245 -8.58 9.39 -29.34
CA TYR A 245 -8.37 10.70 -29.96
C TYR A 245 -8.20 10.61 -31.48
N HIS A 246 -7.37 9.68 -31.94
CA HIS A 246 -7.14 9.48 -33.37
C HIS A 246 -8.39 8.93 -34.08
N LEU A 247 -9.12 8.00 -33.45
CA LEU A 247 -10.36 7.44 -34.01
C LEU A 247 -11.44 8.52 -34.12
N ARG A 248 -11.64 9.33 -33.08
CA ARG A 248 -12.60 10.44 -33.10
C ARG A 248 -12.23 11.51 -34.12
N TRP A 249 -10.95 11.83 -34.26
CA TRP A 249 -10.50 12.73 -35.32
C TRP A 249 -10.76 12.19 -36.73
N LYS A 250 -10.49 10.89 -36.95
CA LYS A 250 -10.80 10.23 -38.22
C LYS A 250 -12.30 10.28 -38.50
N ALA A 251 -13.13 9.94 -37.52
CA ALA A 251 -14.58 10.01 -37.63
C ALA A 251 -15.04 11.43 -38.01
N LEU A 252 -14.58 12.45 -37.28
CA LEU A 252 -14.93 13.85 -37.52
C LEU A 252 -14.50 14.32 -38.92
N LEU A 253 -13.31 13.91 -39.40
CA LEU A 253 -12.86 14.19 -40.76
C LEU A 253 -13.69 13.47 -41.84
N THR A 254 -14.10 12.23 -41.60
CA THR A 254 -14.96 11.48 -42.53
C THR A 254 -16.37 12.09 -42.61
N LEU A 255 -16.92 12.51 -41.46
CA LEU A 255 -18.22 13.18 -41.41
C LEU A 255 -18.17 14.56 -42.06
N SER A 256 -17.03 15.25 -42.06
CA SER A 256 -16.90 16.58 -42.68
C SER A 256 -17.17 16.60 -44.19
N GLY A 257 -17.07 15.44 -44.85
CA GLY A 257 -17.37 15.29 -46.28
C GLY A 257 -18.81 14.92 -46.58
N SER A 258 -19.60 14.43 -45.61
CA SER A 258 -21.03 14.20 -45.79
C SER A 258 -21.82 15.44 -45.40
N GLU A 259 -22.86 15.77 -46.16
CA GLU A 259 -23.76 16.90 -45.89
C GLU A 259 -24.66 16.67 -44.66
N ASP A 260 -24.42 15.61 -43.89
CA ASP A 260 -25.23 15.25 -42.73
C ASP A 260 -25.14 16.34 -41.66
N THR A 261 -26.28 16.95 -41.37
CA THR A 261 -26.51 18.06 -40.42
C THR A 261 -26.44 17.62 -38.96
N THR A 262 -25.55 16.69 -38.62
CA THR A 262 -25.31 16.34 -37.22
C THR A 262 -24.65 17.53 -36.52
N GLU A 263 -25.37 18.12 -35.57
CA GLU A 263 -24.88 19.17 -34.69
C GLU A 263 -23.74 18.61 -33.83
N LEU A 264 -22.55 19.21 -33.93
CA LEU A 264 -21.41 18.86 -33.10
C LEU A 264 -21.49 19.61 -31.76
N LEU A 265 -21.37 18.88 -30.66
CA LEU A 265 -21.26 19.47 -29.32
C LEU A 265 -19.80 19.77 -28.99
N PHE A 266 -19.58 20.57 -27.93
CA PHE A 266 -18.23 20.82 -27.41
C PHE A 266 -17.46 19.53 -27.07
N GLU A 267 -18.17 18.50 -26.62
CA GLU A 267 -17.58 17.22 -26.15
C GLU A 267 -17.25 16.23 -27.28
N ASP A 268 -17.86 16.42 -28.45
CA ASP A 268 -17.59 15.58 -29.63
C ASP A 268 -16.25 15.92 -30.28
N ILE A 269 -15.72 17.12 -30.00
CA ILE A 269 -14.42 17.56 -30.48
C ILE A 269 -13.34 16.79 -29.70
N PRO A 270 -12.43 16.07 -30.38
CA PRO A 270 -11.37 15.30 -29.73
C PRO A 270 -10.29 16.23 -29.19
N TRP A 271 -10.48 16.74 -27.97
CA TRP A 271 -9.52 17.60 -27.30
C TRP A 271 -8.24 16.82 -26.93
N PRO A 272 -7.04 17.40 -27.07
CA PRO A 272 -5.78 16.71 -26.81
C PRO A 272 -5.46 16.64 -25.32
N ILE A 273 -6.35 16.05 -24.52
CA ILE A 273 -6.22 15.82 -23.07
C ILE A 273 -6.77 14.43 -22.73
N VAL A 274 -6.21 13.77 -21.71
CA VAL A 274 -6.64 12.41 -21.33
C VAL A 274 -8.08 12.39 -20.82
N ASP A 275 -8.45 13.41 -20.04
CA ASP A 275 -9.75 13.44 -19.38
C ASP A 275 -10.91 13.52 -20.38
N ALA A 276 -10.66 14.03 -21.59
CA ALA A 276 -11.65 14.01 -22.68
C ALA A 276 -11.97 12.62 -23.22
N HIS A 277 -11.03 11.68 -23.06
CA HIS A 277 -11.09 10.31 -23.58
C HIS A 277 -11.20 9.27 -22.47
N ARG A 278 -11.50 9.70 -21.23
CA ARG A 278 -11.71 8.77 -20.14
C ARG A 278 -13.06 8.08 -20.34
N GLN A 279 -13.04 7.02 -21.15
CA GLN A 279 -14.15 6.09 -21.35
C GLN A 279 -14.41 5.35 -20.04
N LYS A 280 -15.14 5.99 -19.13
CA LYS A 280 -16.13 5.34 -18.29
C LYS A 280 -16.82 6.38 -17.41
N PRO A 281 -18.17 6.43 -17.41
CA PRO A 281 -18.86 6.46 -16.13
C PRO A 281 -18.31 5.27 -15.34
N GLU A 282 -17.48 5.52 -14.34
CA GLU A 282 -17.12 4.47 -13.39
C GLU A 282 -18.42 3.79 -12.98
N LYS A 283 -18.41 2.46 -13.10
CA LYS A 283 -19.51 1.54 -12.84
C LYS A 283 -20.55 2.21 -11.96
N LYS A 284 -21.73 2.49 -12.54
CA LYS A 284 -22.99 2.72 -11.85
C LYS A 284 -22.91 2.07 -10.47
N ARG A 285 -22.52 2.83 -9.44
CA ARG A 285 -22.98 2.53 -8.11
C ARG A 285 -24.46 2.69 -8.30
N LEU A 286 -25.15 1.55 -8.38
CA LEU A 286 -26.58 1.45 -8.61
C LEU A 286 -27.27 2.37 -7.60
N SER A 287 -27.42 3.64 -7.97
CA SER A 287 -28.32 4.57 -7.33
C SER A 287 -29.68 3.95 -7.62
N LYS A 288 -30.20 3.25 -6.62
CA LYS A 288 -31.41 2.41 -6.67
C LYS A 288 -32.69 3.24 -6.88
N ARG A 289 -32.56 4.50 -7.26
CA ARG A 289 -33.66 5.42 -7.53
C ARG A 289 -33.44 5.97 -8.93
N GLY A 290 -34.26 5.46 -9.85
CA GLY A 290 -34.14 5.67 -11.27
C GLY A 290 -34.06 7.14 -11.66
N GLU A 291 -33.49 7.32 -12.86
CA GLU A 291 -33.32 8.59 -13.56
C GLU A 291 -32.00 9.34 -13.31
N GLU A 292 -30.87 8.62 -13.33
CA GLU A 292 -29.57 9.24 -13.63
C GLU A 292 -29.26 9.11 -15.12
N ARG A 293 -29.53 10.20 -15.86
CA ARG A 293 -28.86 10.46 -17.14
C ARG A 293 -27.37 10.55 -16.84
N THR A 294 -26.58 9.58 -17.30
CA THR A 294 -25.12 9.65 -17.23
C THR A 294 -24.69 10.88 -18.01
N LEU A 295 -24.42 11.98 -17.29
CA LEU A 295 -23.91 13.19 -17.92
C LEU A 295 -22.52 12.86 -18.47
N PRO A 296 -22.27 13.14 -19.75
CA PRO A 296 -20.93 12.98 -20.31
C PRO A 296 -19.92 13.82 -19.50
N PRO A 297 -18.65 13.40 -19.48
CA PRO A 297 -17.59 14.13 -18.77
C PRO A 297 -17.52 15.57 -19.30
N ARG A 298 -17.87 16.53 -18.44
CA ARG A 298 -17.85 17.96 -18.77
C ARG A 298 -16.42 18.47 -18.74
N ILE A 299 -15.77 18.50 -19.89
CA ILE A 299 -14.42 19.09 -20.05
C ILE A 299 -14.53 20.61 -19.92
N SER A 300 -13.88 21.25 -18.94
CA SER A 300 -13.80 22.72 -18.88
C SER A 300 -12.73 23.27 -19.81
N ILE A 301 -12.81 24.55 -20.14
CA ILE A 301 -11.74 25.27 -20.85
C ILE A 301 -10.47 25.33 -19.97
N ASP A 302 -10.65 25.39 -18.64
CA ASP A 302 -9.55 25.45 -17.67
C ASP A 302 -8.70 24.17 -17.66
N ASP A 303 -9.28 23.03 -18.04
CA ASP A 303 -8.59 21.74 -18.11
C ASP A 303 -7.59 21.67 -19.29
N LEU A 304 -7.72 22.59 -20.26
CA LEU A 304 -6.84 22.71 -21.43
C LEU A 304 -5.52 23.41 -21.08
N THR A 305 -4.84 22.93 -20.06
CA THR A 305 -3.55 23.46 -19.59
C THR A 305 -2.39 23.07 -20.53
N ALA A 306 -1.31 23.85 -20.50
CA ALA A 306 -0.12 23.56 -21.29
C ALA A 306 0.50 22.19 -20.93
N GLU A 307 0.48 21.83 -19.66
CA GLU A 307 0.98 20.55 -19.15
C GLU A 307 0.12 19.37 -19.63
N ALA A 308 -1.21 19.48 -19.56
CA ALA A 308 -2.10 18.42 -20.01
C ALA A 308 -1.97 18.17 -21.53
N ILE A 309 -1.93 19.25 -22.32
CA ILE A 309 -1.80 19.18 -23.78
C ILE A 309 -0.42 18.62 -24.19
N SER A 310 0.65 19.11 -23.57
CA SER A 310 2.02 18.64 -23.86
C SER A 310 2.21 17.17 -23.47
N ALA A 311 1.74 16.75 -22.29
CA ALA A 311 1.80 15.35 -21.85
C ALA A 311 1.03 14.41 -22.78
N PHE A 312 -0.08 14.89 -23.36
CA PHE A 312 -0.89 14.13 -24.30
C PHE A 312 -0.23 13.95 -25.66
N ILE A 313 0.21 15.05 -26.27
CA ILE A 313 0.78 15.07 -27.63
C ILE A 313 2.21 14.52 -27.66
N LEU A 314 2.98 14.72 -26.59
CA LEU A 314 4.40 14.34 -26.49
C LEU A 314 4.59 13.22 -25.44
N PRO A 315 4.36 11.94 -25.80
CA PRO A 315 4.57 10.82 -24.88
C PRO A 315 5.97 10.85 -24.26
N ILE A 316 6.02 10.93 -22.92
CA ILE A 316 7.25 10.92 -22.11
C ILE A 316 8.11 9.68 -22.39
N VAL A 317 7.51 8.58 -22.85
CA VAL A 317 8.19 7.32 -23.20
C VAL A 317 9.30 7.50 -24.24
N SER A 318 9.24 8.56 -25.05
CA SER A 318 10.33 8.90 -25.98
C SER A 318 11.60 9.44 -25.30
N ALA A 319 11.56 9.83 -24.02
CA ALA A 319 12.68 10.46 -23.32
C ALA A 319 13.69 9.45 -22.70
N SER A 320 13.29 8.22 -22.36
CA SER A 320 14.13 7.34 -21.54
C SER A 320 15.13 6.45 -22.28
N VAL A 321 15.09 6.37 -23.62
CA VAL A 321 16.10 5.61 -24.38
C VAL A 321 17.33 6.51 -24.58
N THR A 322 18.31 6.31 -23.71
CA THR A 322 19.59 7.01 -23.59
C THR A 322 20.52 6.67 -24.75
N GLY A 323 20.52 7.50 -25.78
CA GLY A 323 21.54 7.52 -26.83
C GLY A 323 21.56 8.91 -27.46
N GLN A 324 22.71 9.57 -27.47
CA GLN A 324 22.86 10.93 -28.01
C GLN A 324 22.46 11.00 -29.49
N GLU A 325 22.68 9.93 -30.25
CA GLU A 325 22.30 9.86 -31.67
C GLU A 325 20.78 9.87 -31.90
N GLY A 326 19.98 9.51 -30.89
CA GLY A 326 18.52 9.53 -30.97
C GLY A 326 17.87 10.87 -30.61
N GLU A 327 18.61 11.86 -30.12
CA GLU A 327 18.00 13.11 -29.64
C GLU A 327 17.48 13.99 -30.78
N GLU A 328 18.23 14.09 -31.88
CA GLU A 328 17.83 14.88 -33.05
C GLU A 328 16.61 14.27 -33.76
N GLU A 329 16.54 12.95 -33.91
CA GLU A 329 15.37 12.27 -34.45
C GLU A 329 14.14 12.47 -33.56
N LYS A 330 14.32 12.41 -32.23
CA LYS A 330 13.23 12.71 -31.28
C LYS A 330 12.76 14.15 -31.40
N LYS A 331 13.66 15.14 -31.53
CA LYS A 331 13.29 16.56 -31.73
C LYS A 331 12.49 16.72 -33.03
N LYS A 332 12.92 16.10 -34.12
CA LYS A 332 12.19 16.10 -35.41
C LYS A 332 10.80 15.50 -35.27
N GLY A 333 10.69 14.30 -34.66
CA GLY A 333 9.40 13.64 -34.43
C GLY A 333 8.47 14.43 -33.50
N ARG A 334 9.02 15.11 -32.48
CA ARG A 334 8.26 16.03 -31.61
C ARG A 334 7.73 17.24 -32.40
N LYS A 335 8.59 17.90 -33.19
CA LYS A 335 8.22 19.04 -34.04
C LYS A 335 7.15 18.64 -35.06
N GLU A 336 7.25 17.45 -35.65
CA GLU A 336 6.26 16.94 -36.60
C GLU A 336 4.89 16.71 -35.95
N LYS A 337 4.83 16.04 -34.79
CA LYS A 337 3.59 15.84 -34.03
C LYS A 337 2.94 17.16 -33.61
N LEU A 338 3.75 18.14 -33.17
CA LEU A 338 3.26 19.48 -32.83
C LEU A 338 2.70 20.21 -34.06
N ARG A 339 3.38 20.14 -35.20
CA ARG A 339 2.89 20.73 -36.46
C ARG A 339 1.60 20.08 -36.92
N GLU A 340 1.49 18.76 -36.84
CA GLU A 340 0.26 18.02 -37.16
C GLU A 340 -0.90 18.45 -36.26
N ALA A 341 -0.68 18.51 -34.94
CA ALA A 341 -1.69 18.99 -33.99
C ALA A 341 -2.05 20.46 -34.25
N PHE A 342 -1.07 21.32 -34.52
CA PHE A 342 -1.30 22.73 -34.84
C PHE A 342 -2.14 22.91 -36.10
N LEU A 343 -1.88 22.12 -37.15
CA LEU A 343 -2.67 22.15 -38.38
C LEU A 343 -4.12 21.68 -38.16
N ARG A 344 -4.36 20.74 -37.23
CA ARG A 344 -5.71 20.31 -36.84
C ARG A 344 -6.47 21.38 -36.07
N PHE A 345 -5.79 22.07 -35.15
CA PHE A 345 -6.38 23.09 -34.26
C PHE A 345 -6.14 24.53 -34.71
N HIS A 346 -5.80 24.76 -35.97
CA HIS A 346 -5.63 26.12 -36.49
C HIS A 346 -6.99 26.83 -36.50
N PRO A 347 -7.14 28.02 -35.87
CA PRO A 347 -8.44 28.66 -35.69
C PRO A 347 -9.19 28.88 -37.01
N ASP A 348 -8.50 29.41 -38.03
CA ASP A 348 -9.09 29.66 -39.35
C ASP A 348 -9.57 28.38 -40.07
N LYS A 349 -8.72 27.35 -40.15
CA LYS A 349 -9.06 26.08 -40.81
C LYS A 349 -10.16 25.32 -40.05
N PHE A 350 -10.13 25.37 -38.72
CA PHE A 350 -11.13 24.74 -37.89
C PHE A 350 -12.48 25.45 -38.04
N GLU A 351 -12.49 26.79 -38.05
CA GLU A 351 -13.70 27.59 -38.21
C GLU A 351 -14.35 27.37 -39.57
N GLY A 352 -13.57 27.35 -40.65
CA GLY A 352 -14.10 27.06 -41.98
C GLY A 352 -14.70 25.66 -42.13
N ARG A 353 -14.16 24.66 -41.43
CA ARG A 353 -14.54 23.24 -41.57
C ARG A 353 -15.64 22.78 -40.62
N PHE A 354 -15.53 23.12 -39.34
CA PHE A 354 -16.36 22.49 -38.30
C PHE A 354 -17.33 23.44 -37.62
N MET A 355 -17.02 24.74 -37.51
CA MET A 355 -17.86 25.69 -36.75
C MET A 355 -19.28 25.84 -37.30
N LYS A 356 -19.49 25.59 -38.60
CA LYS A 356 -20.83 25.57 -39.21
C LYS A 356 -21.73 24.49 -38.60
N ARG A 357 -21.14 23.36 -38.17
CA ARG A 357 -21.84 22.21 -37.57
C ARG A 357 -21.89 22.28 -36.05
N VAL A 358 -21.02 23.06 -35.42
CA VAL A 358 -21.04 23.24 -33.97
C VAL A 358 -22.33 23.95 -33.55
N ARG A 359 -23.00 23.41 -32.54
CA ARG A 359 -24.20 23.99 -31.95
C ARG A 359 -23.95 25.44 -31.52
N GLU A 360 -24.90 26.34 -31.80
CA GLU A 360 -24.69 27.78 -31.62
C GLU A 360 -24.29 28.19 -30.19
N GLY A 361 -24.85 27.51 -29.18
CA GLY A 361 -24.50 27.75 -27.78
C GLY A 361 -23.05 27.39 -27.43
N ASP A 362 -22.47 26.41 -28.12
CA ASP A 362 -21.10 25.93 -27.85
C ASP A 362 -20.05 26.65 -28.71
N ARG A 363 -20.45 27.33 -29.80
CA ARG A 363 -19.51 28.01 -30.73
C ARG A 363 -18.52 28.94 -30.03
N LYS A 364 -18.99 29.75 -29.07
CA LYS A 364 -18.11 30.67 -28.32
C LYS A 364 -17.07 29.89 -27.50
N ARG A 365 -17.52 28.84 -26.80
CA ARG A 365 -16.69 27.97 -25.96
C ARG A 365 -15.66 27.19 -26.79
N VAL A 366 -16.07 26.66 -27.93
CA VAL A 366 -15.18 25.97 -28.89
C VAL A 366 -14.11 26.93 -29.43
N ARG A 367 -14.48 28.15 -29.82
CA ARG A 367 -13.52 29.15 -30.31
C ARG A 367 -12.48 29.52 -29.25
N GLU A 368 -12.91 29.70 -28.01
CA GLU A 368 -12.01 29.99 -26.88
C GLU A 368 -11.05 28.83 -26.60
N ALA A 369 -11.58 27.60 -26.54
CA ALA A 369 -10.79 26.38 -26.34
C ALA A 369 -9.75 26.18 -27.46
N ILE A 370 -10.13 26.35 -28.73
CA ILE A 370 -9.20 26.28 -29.86
C ILE A 370 -8.13 27.36 -29.77
N GLY A 371 -8.52 28.59 -29.41
CA GLY A 371 -7.57 29.68 -29.20
C GLY A 371 -6.57 29.39 -28.08
N GLN A 372 -7.00 28.71 -27.00
CA GLN A 372 -6.12 28.25 -25.93
C GLN A 372 -5.17 27.13 -26.41
N VAL A 373 -5.69 26.10 -27.04
CA VAL A 373 -4.88 24.98 -27.59
C VAL A 373 -3.86 25.50 -28.60
N SER A 374 -4.25 26.39 -29.52
CA SER A 374 -3.35 26.98 -30.52
C SER A 374 -2.23 27.81 -29.88
N ARG A 375 -2.53 28.62 -28.84
CA ARG A 375 -1.51 29.37 -28.09
C ARG A 375 -0.51 28.45 -27.40
N VAL A 376 -0.98 27.40 -26.75
CA VAL A 376 -0.13 26.39 -26.11
C VAL A 376 0.76 25.69 -27.14
N LEU A 377 0.19 25.25 -28.26
CA LEU A 377 0.94 24.58 -29.32
C LEU A 377 2.03 25.47 -29.92
N ASN A 378 1.74 26.76 -30.13
CA ASN A 378 2.74 27.74 -30.57
C ASN A 378 3.87 27.92 -29.54
N GLY A 379 3.54 27.98 -28.25
CA GLY A 379 4.55 28.02 -27.17
C GLY A 379 5.48 26.81 -27.21
N LEU A 380 4.90 25.60 -27.29
CA LEU A 380 5.67 24.36 -27.36
C LEU A 380 6.54 24.24 -28.62
N MET A 381 6.09 24.76 -29.76
CA MET A 381 6.90 24.82 -30.98
C MET A 381 8.08 25.80 -30.86
N GLY A 382 7.91 26.90 -30.10
CA GLY A 382 8.97 27.88 -29.85
C GLY A 382 10.02 27.39 -28.85
N GLU A 383 9.60 26.68 -27.80
CA GLU A 383 10.50 26.15 -26.75
C GLU A 383 11.32 24.94 -27.22
N GLY A 384 10.77 24.10 -28.10
CA GLY A 384 11.51 23.00 -28.75
C GLY A 384 12.40 23.46 -29.91
N GLY A 385 12.55 24.78 -30.08
CA GLY A 385 13.17 25.51 -31.18
C GLY A 385 14.57 25.08 -31.55
#